data_AF-A0A2N0LL58-F1
#
_entry.id   AF-A0A2N0LL58-F1
#
_cell.length_a   1.000
_cell.length_b   1.000
_cell.length_c   1.000
_cell.angle_alpha   90.00
_cell.angle_beta   90.00
_cell.angle_gamma   90.00
#
_symmetry.space_group_name_H-M   'P 1'
#
loop_
_entity.id
_entity.type
_entity.pdbx_description
1 polymer ?
#
loop_
_entity_poly.entity_id
_entity_poly.type
_entity_poly.pdbx_seq_one_letter_code
_entity_poly.pdbx_strand_id
1 'polypeptide(L)' 'MTGMIGVVPQCRGKGVSRHILQAGMKHLRSVGLTEIGLEVDGNNDPAVGLYTSTGFKTMGELHWFERVFPGT' A
#
# COMPACT_ATOMS: atom_id res chain seq x y z
N MET A 1 4.79 8.47 3.68
CA MET A 1 4.72 7.17 2.96
C MET A 1 4.51 6.09 4.00
N THR A 2 3.38 5.40 3.97
CA THR A 2 3.20 4.19 4.78
C THR A 2 3.99 3.06 4.12
N GLY A 3 4.82 2.33 4.88
CA GLY A 3 5.59 1.20 4.36
C GLY A 3 4.74 0.01 3.90
N MET A 4 5.41 -1.09 3.55
CA MET A 4 4.77 -2.32 3.04
C MET A 4 3.83 -2.96 4.08
N ILE A 5 2.61 -3.33 3.66
CA ILE A 5 1.69 -4.16 4.46
C ILE A 5 1.76 -5.59 3.94
N GLY A 6 2.34 -6.49 4.73
CA GLY A 6 2.38 -7.92 4.45
C GLY A 6 1.41 -8.71 5.33
N VAL A 7 0.65 -9.63 4.74
CA VAL A 7 -0.19 -10.59 5.47
C VAL A 7 0.26 -12.01 5.14
N VAL A 8 0.53 -12.81 6.19
CA VAL A 8 0.90 -14.21 6.08
C VAL A 8 -0.18 -14.99 5.29
N PRO A 9 0.18 -15.97 4.45
CA PRO A 9 -0.76 -16.65 3.55
C PRO A 9 -2.04 -17.15 4.22
N GLN A 10 -1.93 -17.69 5.44
CA GLN A 10 -3.03 -18.27 6.23
C GLN A 10 -4.07 -17.23 6.71
N CYS A 11 -3.71 -15.95 6.66
CA CYS A 11 -4.54 -14.84 7.12
C CYS A 11 -5.03 -13.93 5.97
N ARG A 12 -4.70 -14.26 4.73
CA ARG A 12 -5.18 -13.52 3.54
C ARG A 12 -6.70 -13.70 3.36
N GLY A 13 -7.33 -12.76 2.68
CA GLY A 13 -8.78 -12.76 2.44
C GLY A 13 -9.66 -12.47 3.66
N LYS A 14 -9.07 -12.31 4.86
CA LYS A 14 -9.81 -12.05 6.12
C LYS A 14 -9.94 -10.55 6.47
N GLY A 15 -9.64 -9.66 5.52
CA GLY A 15 -9.73 -8.21 5.73
C GLY A 15 -8.70 -7.61 6.71
N VAL A 16 -7.64 -8.34 7.08
CA VAL A 16 -6.61 -7.88 8.03
C VAL A 16 -5.94 -6.59 7.53
N SER A 17 -5.53 -6.54 6.26
CA SER A 17 -4.90 -5.36 5.68
C SER A 17 -5.77 -4.11 5.77
N ARG A 18 -7.10 -4.25 5.66
CA ARG A 18 -8.04 -3.14 5.77
C ARG A 18 -8.02 -2.52 7.17
N HIS A 19 -8.02 -3.35 8.20
CA HIS A 19 -7.96 -2.89 9.58
C HIS A 19 -6.64 -2.19 9.89
N ILE A 20 -5.52 -2.75 9.42
CA ILE A 20 -4.18 -2.14 9.56
C ILE A 20 -4.16 -0.77 8.88
N LEU A 21 -4.61 -0.69 7.63
CA LEU A 21 -4.64 0.55 6.86
C LEU A 21 -5.51 1.62 7.54
N GLN A 22 -6.71 1.25 8.02
CA GLN A 22 -7.60 2.16 8.72
C GLN A 22 -7.01 2.66 10.05
N ALA A 23 -6.35 1.79 10.81
CA ALA A 23 -5.66 2.18 12.04
C ALA A 23 -4.53 3.18 11.73
N GLY A 24 -3.74 2.92 10.68
CA GLY A 24 -2.70 3.83 10.20
C GLY A 24 -3.26 5.19 9.79
N MET A 25 -4.30 5.22 8.96
CA MET A 25 -4.96 6.47 8.55
C MET A 25 -5.52 7.26 9.75
N LYS A 26 -6.13 6.58 10.73
CA LYS A 26 -6.63 7.22 11.95
C LYS A 26 -5.49 7.85 12.76
N HIS A 27 -4.37 7.13 12.90
CA HIS A 27 -3.20 7.65 13.59
C HIS A 27 -2.60 8.86 12.87
N LEU A 28 -2.39 8.78 11.56
CA LEU A 28 -1.83 9.89 10.76
C LEU A 28 -2.70 11.15 10.85
N ARG A 29 -4.03 11.00 10.82
CA ARG A 29 -4.95 12.11 11.07
C ARG A 29 -4.81 12.68 12.49
N SER A 30 -4.65 11.83 13.51
CA SER A 30 -4.54 12.28 14.90
C SER A 30 -3.29 13.12 15.18
N VAL A 31 -2.24 12.97 14.36
CA VAL A 31 -1.01 13.77 14.45
C VAL A 31 -1.00 14.96 13.48
N GLY A 32 -2.15 15.29 12.88
CA GLY A 32 -2.32 16.50 12.06
C GLY A 32 -1.90 16.37 10.60
N LEU A 33 -1.64 15.16 10.10
CA LEU A 33 -1.34 14.97 8.67
C LEU A 33 -2.62 15.03 7.84
N THR A 34 -2.55 15.79 6.75
CA THR A 34 -3.67 16.03 5.83
C THR A 34 -3.70 15.07 4.65
N GLU A 35 -2.59 14.42 4.34
CA GLU A 35 -2.42 13.59 3.14
C GLU A 35 -1.63 12.32 3.42
N ILE A 36 -1.94 11.25 2.67
CA ILE A 36 -1.29 9.93 2.76
C ILE A 36 -1.07 9.43 1.32
N GLY A 37 0.18 9.09 1.00
CA GLY A 37 0.57 8.48 -0.26
C GLY A 37 1.14 7.08 -0.07
N LEU A 38 0.88 6.22 -1.06
CA LEU A 38 1.42 4.87 -1.19
C LEU A 38 1.65 4.53 -2.67
N GLU A 39 2.50 3.53 -2.89
CA GLU A 39 2.76 2.93 -4.20
C GLU A 39 2.44 1.44 -4.14
N VAL A 40 2.01 0.87 -5.26
CA VAL A 40 1.66 -0.54 -5.37
C VAL A 40 1.96 -1.02 -6.79
N ASP A 41 2.35 -2.29 -6.93
CA ASP A 41 2.43 -2.92 -8.24
C ASP A 41 1.07 -2.86 -8.95
N GLY A 42 1.05 -2.35 -10.18
CA GLY A 42 -0.19 -2.12 -10.93
C GLY A 42 -0.99 -3.39 -11.24
N ASN A 43 -0.35 -4.55 -11.21
CA ASN A 43 -0.98 -5.86 -11.40
C ASN A 43 -1.44 -6.54 -10.09
N ASN A 44 -1.31 -5.85 -8.95
CA ASN A 44 -1.76 -6.36 -7.65
C ASN A 44 -3.23 -5.98 -7.41
N ASP A 45 -4.14 -6.60 -8.17
CA ASP A 45 -5.58 -6.33 -8.12
C ASP A 45 -6.16 -6.31 -6.69
N PRO A 46 -5.79 -7.25 -5.78
CA PRO A 46 -6.28 -7.20 -4.40
C PRO A 46 -5.88 -5.92 -3.65
N ALA A 47 -4.65 -5.45 -3.84
CA ALA A 47 -4.17 -4.24 -3.19
C ALA A 47 -4.77 -2.98 -3.83
N VAL A 48 -4.84 -2.93 -5.17
CA VAL A 48 -5.53 -1.84 -5.89
C VAL A 48 -6.99 -1.73 -5.44
N GLY A 49 -7.72 -2.84 -5.36
CA GLY A 49 -9.09 -2.88 -4.85
C GLY A 49 -9.21 -2.43 -3.39
N LEU A 50 -8.26 -2.82 -2.53
CA LEU A 50 -8.22 -2.36 -1.14
C LEU A 50 -8.04 -0.84 -1.05
N TYR A 51 -7.06 -0.27 -1.75
CA TYR A 51 -6.75 1.15 -1.67
C TYR A 51 -7.87 2.01 -2.26
N THR A 52 -8.38 1.65 -3.44
CA THR A 52 -9.53 2.34 -4.05
C THR A 52 -10.77 2.28 -3.15
N SER A 53 -11.11 1.13 -2.59
CA SER A 53 -12.25 0.98 -1.66
C SER A 53 -12.06 1.62 -0.29
N THR A 54 -10.88 2.19 0.00
CA THR A 54 -10.59 2.94 1.23
C THR A 54 -10.42 4.44 0.98
N GLY A 55 -10.68 4.89 -0.27
CA GLY A 55 -10.73 6.31 -0.64
C GLY A 55 -9.43 6.85 -1.24
N PHE A 56 -8.42 6.01 -1.47
CA PHE A 56 -7.27 6.41 -2.27
C PHE A 56 -7.66 6.60 -3.73
N LYS A 57 -6.99 7.52 -4.40
CA LYS A 57 -7.12 7.78 -5.83
C LYS A 57 -5.77 7.56 -6.50
N THR A 58 -5.77 7.01 -7.70
CA THR A 58 -4.56 6.89 -8.52
C THR A 58 -4.08 8.29 -8.90
N MET A 59 -2.85 8.63 -8.51
CA MET A 59 -2.22 9.92 -8.82
C MET A 59 -1.29 9.84 -10.04
N GLY A 60 -0.81 8.65 -10.38
CA GLY A 60 0.07 8.40 -11.51
C GLY A 60 0.57 6.96 -11.52
N GLU A 61 1.35 6.62 -12.55
CA GLU A 61 2.05 5.34 -12.69
C GLU A 61 3.56 5.58 -12.57
N LEU A 62 4.27 4.63 -11.96
CA LEU A 62 5.73 4.65 -11.82
C LEU A 62 6.32 3.43 -12.52
N HIS A 63 7.34 3.65 -13.36
CA HIS A 63 8.10 2.58 -13.97
C HIS A 63 9.38 2.33 -13.17
N TRP A 64 9.53 1.09 -12.70
CA TRP A 64 10.74 0.66 -12.00
C TRP A 64 11.78 0.14 -12.99
N PHE A 65 13.02 0.66 -12.90
CA PHE A 65 14.16 0.17 -13.65
C PHE A 65 15.23 -0.31 -12.67
N GLU A 66 15.77 -1.50 -12.91
CA GLU A 66 16.89 -2.04 -12.17
C GLU A 66 17.95 -2.55 -13.15
N ARG A 67 19.22 -2.37 -12.78
CA ARG A 67 20.34 -2.97 -13.50
C ARG A 67 21.23 -3.72 -12.51
N VAL A 68 21.34 -5.03 -12.70
CA VAL A 68 22.29 -5.86 -11.97
C VAL A 68 23.62 -5.86 -12.72
N PHE A 69 24.72 -5.62 -11.99
CA PHE A 69 26.07 -5.77 -12.54
C PHE A 69 26.58 -7.20 -12.27
N PRO A 70 27.26 -7.84 -13.23
CA PRO A 70 27.90 -9.13 -12.97
C PRO A 70 29.07 -8.96 -12.00
N GLY A 71 29.09 -9.76 -10.91
CA GLY A 71 30.26 -9.90 -10.03
C GLY A 71 30.10 -9.50 -8.57
N THR A 72 28.90 -9.33 -8.04
CA THR A 72 28.61 -9.26 -6.60
C THR A 72 27.90 -10.51 -6.12
#